data_AF-A0A7X7KC62-F1
#
_entry.id   AF-A0A7X7KC62-F1
#
_cell.length_a   1.000
_cell.length_b   1.000
_cell.length_c   1.000
_cell.angle_alpha   90.00
_cell.angle_beta   90.00
_cell.angle_gamma   90.00
#
_symmetry.space_group_name_H-M   'P 1'
#
loop_
_entity.id
_entity.type
_entity.pdbx_description
1 polymer ?
#
loop_
_entity_poly.entity_id
_entity_poly.type
_entity_poly.pdbx_seq_one_letter_code
_entity_poly.pdbx_strand_id
1 'polypeptide(L)'
;MPLDVPDGQLCFLDANILYYCFVETPPFSGFCRELLTRVQGGDVVALTDVRALGDCVHKVILAEVSHRFGRTRDQLVRRPFHGGVIPRAL
;
A
#
# COMPACT_ATOMS: atom_id res chain seq x y z
N MET A 1 -6.16 -9.35 -13.11
CA MET A 1 -7.41 -8.69 -13.51
C MET A 1 -7.10 -7.20 -13.53
N PRO A 2 -7.19 -6.53 -14.68
CA PRO A 2 -7.03 -5.08 -14.75
C PRO A 2 -8.10 -4.40 -13.89
N LEU A 3 -7.75 -3.23 -13.34
CA LEU A 3 -8.71 -2.39 -12.62
C LEU A 3 -9.56 -1.65 -13.67
N ASP A 4 -10.59 -2.32 -14.16
CA ASP A 4 -11.50 -1.84 -15.21
C ASP A 4 -12.47 -0.77 -14.68
N VAL A 5 -11.93 0.35 -14.22
CA VAL A 5 -12.72 1.57 -13.94
C VAL A 5 -12.89 2.31 -15.27
N PRO A 6 -14.11 2.57 -15.76
CA PRO A 6 -14.30 3.35 -16.99
C PRO A 6 -13.89 4.82 -16.83
N ASP A 7 -13.54 5.49 -17.94
CA ASP A 7 -13.24 6.92 -17.92
C ASP A 7 -14.45 7.75 -17.48
N GLY A 8 -14.18 8.89 -16.83
CA GLY A 8 -15.18 9.79 -16.27
C GLY A 8 -15.90 9.26 -15.02
N GLN A 9 -15.58 8.04 -14.56
CA GLN A 9 -16.18 7.47 -13.36
C GLN A 9 -15.47 7.90 -12.09
N LEU A 10 -16.25 7.89 -11.00
CA LEU A 10 -15.77 8.07 -9.64
C LEU A 10 -15.48 6.71 -9.00
N CYS A 11 -14.27 6.51 -8.50
CA CYS A 11 -13.91 5.29 -7.76
C CYS A 11 -13.39 5.61 -6.35
N PHE A 12 -13.52 4.64 -5.45
CA PHE A 12 -12.92 4.70 -4.12
C PHE A 12 -11.60 3.93 -4.12
N LEU A 13 -10.51 4.58 -3.73
CA LEU A 13 -9.20 3.95 -3.56
C LEU A 13 -9.09 3.38 -2.15
N ASP A 14 -9.10 2.05 -2.06
CA ASP A 14 -8.88 1.35 -0.80
C ASP A 14 -7.40 1.34 -0.39
N ALA A 15 -7.15 0.87 0.84
CA ALA A 15 -5.81 0.78 1.39
C ALA A 15 -4.86 -0.17 0.62
N ASN A 16 -5.38 -1.24 0.00
CA ASN A 16 -4.59 -2.19 -0.79
C ASN A 16 -4.14 -1.60 -2.12
N ILE A 17 -5.04 -0.91 -2.83
CA ILE A 17 -4.71 -0.22 -4.09
C ILE A 17 -3.55 0.74 -3.87
N LEU A 18 -3.65 1.58 -2.83
CA LEU A 18 -2.59 2.52 -2.47
C LEU A 18 -1.33 1.79 -2.00
N TYR A 19 -1.45 0.78 -1.14
CA TYR A 19 -0.31 0.00 -0.66
C TYR A 19 0.48 -0.66 -1.80
N TYR A 20 -0.19 -1.25 -2.80
CA TYR A 20 0.47 -1.90 -3.93
C TYR A 20 1.17 -0.92 -4.89
N CYS A 21 0.83 0.37 -4.84
CA CYS A 21 1.60 1.41 -5.53
C CYS A 21 2.96 1.63 -4.86
N PHE A 22 3.03 1.55 -3.53
CA PHE A 22 4.25 1.79 -2.74
C PHE A 22 5.10 0.55 -2.53
N VAL A 23 4.50 -0.63 -2.39
CA VAL A 23 5.19 -1.90 -2.12
C VAL A 23 4.95 -2.87 -3.27
N GLU A 24 6.05 -3.30 -3.90
CA GLU A 24 6.00 -4.19 -5.07
C GLU A 24 5.33 -5.53 -4.71
N THR A 25 4.16 -5.76 -5.28
CA THR A 25 3.31 -6.93 -5.02
C THR A 25 2.78 -7.46 -6.35
N PRO A 26 3.57 -8.30 -7.06
CA PRO A 26 3.12 -8.89 -8.31
C PRO A 26 1.91 -9.81 -8.11
N PRO A 27 0.93 -9.82 -9.04
CA PRO A 27 0.87 -9.04 -10.29
C PRO A 27 0.18 -7.66 -10.14
N PHE A 28 -0.16 -7.24 -8.93
CA PHE A 28 -1.12 -6.14 -8.70
C PHE A 28 -0.52 -4.73 -8.84
N SER A 29 0.76 -4.56 -8.53
CA SER A 29 1.42 -3.24 -8.56
C SER A 29 1.32 -2.53 -9.91
N GLY A 30 1.41 -3.27 -11.01
CA GLY A 30 1.24 -2.71 -12.36
C GLY A 30 -0.15 -2.08 -12.55
N PHE A 31 -1.20 -2.85 -12.26
CA PHE A 31 -2.58 -2.39 -12.41
C PHE A 31 -2.91 -1.20 -11.49
N CYS A 32 -2.40 -1.20 -10.26
CA CYS A 32 -2.66 -0.12 -9.31
C CYS A 32 -1.96 1.19 -9.73
N ARG A 33 -0.72 1.10 -10.22
CA ARG A 33 0.00 2.26 -10.76
C ARG A 33 -0.65 2.81 -12.02
N GLU A 34 -1.15 1.94 -12.90
CA GLU A 34 -1.91 2.35 -14.08
C GLU A 34 -3.18 3.12 -13.71
N LEU A 35 -3.97 2.61 -12.75
CA LEU A 35 -5.13 3.34 -12.23
C LEU A 35 -4.73 4.70 -11.65
N LEU A 36 -3.62 4.76 -10.90
CA LEU A 36 -3.14 6.02 -10.31
C LEU A 36 -2.71 7.03 -11.38
N THR A 37 -2.08 6.58 -12.46
CA THR A 37 -1.75 7.42 -13.62
C THR A 37 -3.01 7.99 -14.26
N ARG A 38 -4.06 7.18 -14.45
CA ARG A 38 -5.36 7.63 -14.98
C ARG A 38 -6.04 8.64 -14.06
N VAL A 39 -5.94 8.46 -12.74
CA VAL A 39 -6.41 9.44 -11.76
C VAL A 39 -5.65 10.76 -11.85
N GLN A 40 -4.31 10.70 -11.96
CA GLN A 40 -3.47 11.89 -12.11
C GLN A 40 -3.74 12.64 -13.42
N GLY A 41 -4.06 11.90 -14.50
CA GLY A 41 -4.44 12.45 -15.80
C GLY A 41 -5.86 13.02 -15.85
N GLY A 42 -6.71 12.74 -14.85
CA GLY A 42 -8.10 13.16 -14.80
C GLY A 42 -9.06 12.26 -15.59
N ASP A 43 -8.60 11.14 -16.14
CA ASP A 43 -9.44 10.16 -16.84
C ASP A 43 -10.40 9.47 -15.86
N VAL A 44 -10.00 9.33 -14.60
CA VAL A 44 -10.80 8.75 -13.52
C VAL A 44 -10.78 9.69 -12.32
N VAL A 45 -11.92 9.93 -11.70
CA VAL A 45 -11.97 10.65 -10.43
C VAL A 45 -11.85 9.64 -9.30
N ALA A 46 -10.95 9.89 -8.35
CA ALA A 46 -10.76 9.02 -7.19
C ALA A 46 -10.99 9.77 -5.89
N LEU A 47 -11.60 9.09 -4.92
CA LEU A 47 -11.62 9.49 -3.53
C LEU A 47 -11.04 8.39 -2.64
N THR A 48 -10.54 8.79 -1.48
CA THR A 48 -10.19 7.87 -0.40
C THR A 48 -10.56 8.52 0.92
N ASP A 49 -10.50 7.76 2.01
CA ASP A 49 -10.75 8.29 3.34
C ASP A 49 -9.52 8.13 4.26
N VAL A 50 -9.57 8.80 5.40
CA VAL A 50 -8.48 8.78 6.39
C VAL A 50 -8.25 7.37 6.95
N ARG A 51 -9.27 6.51 6.95
CA ARG A 51 -9.15 5.13 7.47
C ARG A 51 -8.36 4.27 6.48
N ALA A 52 -8.68 4.36 5.19
CA ALA A 52 -7.95 3.69 4.12
C ALA A 52 -6.49 4.18 4.04
N LEU A 53 -6.26 5.48 4.21
CA LEU A 53 -4.90 6.02 4.29
C LEU A 53 -4.14 5.51 5.52
N GLY A 54 -4.78 5.49 6.70
CA GLY A 54 -4.18 4.94 7.92
C GLY A 54 -3.78 3.47 7.76
N ASP A 55 -4.65 2.66 7.17
CA ASP A 55 -4.38 1.26 6.88
C ASP A 55 -3.25 1.08 5.85
N CYS A 56 -3.21 1.92 4.82
CA CYS A 56 -2.13 1.92 3.84
C CYS A 56 -0.78 2.20 4.51
N VAL A 57 -0.69 3.28 5.30
CA VAL A 57 0.52 3.65 6.04
C VAL A 57 0.95 2.53 6.99
N HIS A 58 0.00 1.93 7.72
CA HIS A 58 0.29 0.81 8.61
C HIS A 58 0.88 -0.39 7.85
N LYS A 59 0.31 -0.75 6.69
CA LYS A 59 0.81 -1.85 5.85
C LYS A 59 2.20 -1.55 5.29
N VAL A 60 2.47 -0.33 4.85
CA VAL A 60 3.81 0.09 4.37
C VAL A 60 4.84 -0.03 5.49
N ILE A 61 4.51 0.41 6.71
CA ILE A 61 5.39 0.26 7.88
C ILE A 61 5.68 -1.22 8.16
N LEU A 62 4.66 -2.08 8.13
CA LEU A 62 4.86 -3.52 8.36
C LEU A 62 5.73 -4.16 7.27
N ALA A 63 5.55 -3.78 6.01
CA ALA A 63 6.39 -4.25 4.92
C ALA A 63 7.86 -3.84 5.13
N GLU A 64 8.10 -2.59 5.53
CA GLU A 64 9.45 -2.09 5.81
C GLU A 64 10.10 -2.82 6.99
N VAL A 65 9.35 -3.03 8.08
CA VAL A 65 9.85 -3.79 9.24
C VAL A 65 10.13 -5.25 8.85
N SER A 66 9.24 -5.87 8.08
CA SER A 66 9.46 -7.23 7.57
C SER A 66 10.75 -7.32 6.74
N HIS A 67 10.96 -6.36 5.85
CA HIS A 67 12.14 -6.31 4.99
C HIS A 67 13.43 -6.08 5.79
N ARG A 68 13.45 -5.11 6.71
CA ARG A 68 14.65 -4.78 7.50
C ARG A 68 15.03 -5.82 8.53
N PHE A 69 14.06 -6.48 9.15
CA PHE A 69 14.29 -7.36 10.30
C PHE A 69 14.03 -8.84 9.99
N GLY A 70 13.71 -9.19 8.74
CA GLY A 70 13.41 -10.56 8.33
C GLY A 70 12.23 -11.19 9.08
N ARG A 71 11.31 -10.37 9.60
CA ARG A 71 10.16 -10.84 10.39
C ARG A 71 8.93 -10.98 9.52
N THR A 72 8.24 -12.10 9.63
CA THR A 72 6.98 -12.29 8.91
C THR A 72 5.87 -11.42 9.51
N ARG A 73 4.83 -11.13 8.72
CA ARG A 73 3.65 -10.40 9.18
C ARG A 73 3.04 -11.00 10.45
N ASP A 74 2.93 -12.32 10.52
CA ASP A 74 2.39 -13.02 11.69
C ASP A 74 3.22 -12.77 12.95
N GLN A 75 4.54 -12.69 12.81
CA GLN A 75 5.44 -12.37 13.92
C GLN A 75 5.26 -10.92 14.38
N LEU A 76 5.01 -9.99 13.46
CA LEU A 76 4.76 -8.58 13.78
C LEU A 76 3.40 -8.34 14.42
N VAL A 77 2.36 -9.10 14.05
CA VAL A 77 1.03 -9.02 14.70
C VAL A 77 1.09 -9.56 16.13
N ARG A 78 1.79 -10.68 16.35
CA ARG A 78 1.92 -11.31 17.68
C ARG A 78 2.84 -10.55 18.62
N ARG A 79 3.86 -9.88 18.08
CA ARG A 79 4.82 -9.06 18.83
C ARG A 79 5.08 -7.76 18.05
N PRO A 80 4.20 -6.76 18.21
CA PRO A 80 4.37 -5.49 17.52
C PRO A 80 5.69 -4.87 17.93
N PHE A 81 6.41 -4.32 16.95
CA PHE A 81 7.69 -3.67 17.21
C PHE A 81 7.45 -2.35 17.95
N HIS A 82 7.50 -2.39 19.29
CA HIS A 82 7.39 -1.21 20.16
C HIS A 82 8.79 -0.60 20.33
N GLY A 83 9.30 0.07 19.30
CA GLY A 83 10.45 0.98 19.42
C GLY A 83 11.72 0.41 20.10
N GLY A 84 12.06 -0.86 19.87
CA GLY A 84 13.30 -1.44 20.37
C GLY A 84 14.52 -0.90 19.61
N VAL A 85 15.62 -0.66 20.31
CA VAL A 85 16.92 -0.21 19.79
C VAL A 85 17.24 -0.89 18.46
N ILE A 86 17.33 -0.11 17.39
CA ILE A 86 17.81 -0.56 16.08
C ILE A 86 19.32 -0.80 16.25
N PRO A 87 19.83 -2.04 16.26
CA PRO A 87 21.27 -2.24 16.18
C PRO A 87 21.67 -1.69 14.81
N ARG A 88 22.57 -0.70 14.78
CA ARG A 88 23.24 -0.29 13.54
C ARG A 88 23.95 -1.54 13.00
N ALA A 89 23.35 -2.20 12.01
CA ALA A 89 24.08 -3.14 11.17
C ALA A 89 24.88 -2.30 10.17
N LEU A 90 26.20 -2.48 10.24
CA LEU A 90 27.21 -1.98 9.30
C LEU A 90 26.95 -2.47 7.88
#